data_AF-A0A5C6D1C0-F1
#
_entry.id   AF-A0A5C6D1C0-F1
#
_cell.length_a   1.000
_cell.length_b   1.000
_cell.length_c   1.000
_cell.angle_alpha   90.00
_cell.angle_beta   90.00
_cell.angle_gamma   90.00
#
_symmetry.space_group_name_H-M   'P 1'
#
loop_
_entity.id
_entity.type
_entity.pdbx_description
1 polymer ?
#
loop_
_entity_poly.entity_id
_entity_poly.type
_entity_poly.pdbx_seq_one_letter_code
_entity_poly.pdbx_strand_id
1 'polypeptide(L)'
;MDESERRTTTGPMRAEPTDAPIEGSGLLPPGQRFSSDTAWFRYAGMGLELAGTTLLLTALGYWIDAWRDAERPLATALGMLVGFSLGMTRFIIVALNSGVSQGATPPGRHMSEKH
;
A
#
# COMPACT_ATOMS: atom_id res chain seq x y z
N MET A 1 -65.74 -6.42 37.66
CA MET A 1 -64.29 -6.67 37.66
C MET A 1 -64.11 -8.11 38.09
N ASP A 2 -63.80 -8.98 37.13
CA ASP A 2 -63.56 -10.40 37.36
C ASP A 2 -62.35 -10.83 36.53
N GLU A 3 -61.45 -11.56 37.17
CA GLU A 3 -60.03 -11.67 36.88
C GLU A 3 -59.73 -13.14 36.51
N SER A 4 -60.29 -13.60 35.39
CA SER A 4 -60.36 -15.03 35.02
C SER A 4 -59.81 -15.37 33.64
N GLU A 5 -58.76 -14.68 33.17
CA GLU A 5 -57.92 -15.15 32.07
C GLU A 5 -56.55 -15.63 32.55
N ARG A 6 -56.55 -16.63 33.43
CA ARG A 6 -55.38 -17.51 33.62
C ARG A 6 -55.24 -18.42 32.40
N ARG A 7 -54.57 -17.92 31.36
CA ARG A 7 -54.09 -18.73 30.24
C ARG A 7 -52.94 -19.63 30.69
N THR A 8 -53.28 -20.84 31.13
CA THR A 8 -52.39 -22.00 31.03
C THR A 8 -52.44 -22.53 29.60
N THR A 9 -51.46 -22.15 28.78
CA THR A 9 -51.12 -22.93 27.58
C THR A 9 -49.61 -23.10 27.52
N THR A 10 -49.22 -24.34 27.74
CA THR A 10 -47.88 -24.91 27.71
C THR A 10 -47.27 -24.71 26.32
N GLY A 11 -46.49 -23.65 26.13
CA GLY A 11 -45.61 -23.50 24.98
C GLY A 11 -44.36 -24.36 25.17
N PRO A 12 -43.82 -25.00 24.12
CA PRO A 12 -42.62 -25.82 24.24
C PRO A 12 -41.47 -24.97 24.76
N MET A 13 -40.79 -25.53 25.76
CA MET A 13 -39.55 -25.07 26.38
C MET A 13 -38.56 -24.66 25.28
N ARG A 14 -38.53 -23.36 24.97
CA ARG A 14 -37.45 -22.77 24.18
C ARG A 14 -36.22 -22.91 25.05
N ALA A 15 -35.34 -23.83 24.70
CA ALA A 15 -34.00 -23.90 25.27
C ALA A 15 -33.44 -22.48 25.23
N GLU A 16 -33.28 -21.87 26.41
CA GLU A 16 -32.38 -20.75 26.58
C GLU A 16 -31.03 -21.24 26.04
N PRO A 17 -30.48 -20.60 24.99
CA PRO A 17 -29.06 -20.74 24.78
C PRO A 17 -28.44 -20.04 25.98
N THR A 18 -28.03 -20.85 26.97
CA THR A 18 -27.05 -20.48 27.97
C THR A 18 -26.05 -19.54 27.34
N ASP A 19 -25.99 -18.31 27.86
CA ASP A 19 -24.95 -17.32 27.60
C ASP A 19 -23.61 -17.89 28.07
N ALA A 20 -23.14 -18.92 27.36
CA ALA A 20 -21.75 -19.24 27.31
C ALA A 20 -21.07 -17.97 26.81
N PRO A 21 -20.00 -17.50 27.46
CA PRO A 21 -19.07 -16.60 26.82
C PRO A 21 -18.51 -17.41 25.65
N ILE A 22 -19.14 -17.30 24.48
CA ILE A 22 -18.55 -17.75 23.25
C ILE A 22 -17.39 -16.79 23.06
N GLU A 23 -16.22 -17.26 23.48
CA GLU A 23 -14.93 -16.78 23.01
C GLU A 23 -15.08 -16.62 21.50
N GLY A 24 -15.38 -15.38 21.11
CA GLY A 24 -15.49 -14.93 19.75
C GLY A 24 -14.10 -14.96 19.13
N SER A 25 -13.61 -16.17 18.92
CA SER A 25 -12.71 -16.55 17.84
C SER A 25 -13.45 -16.37 16.51
N GLY A 26 -13.97 -15.16 16.31
CA GLY A 26 -14.53 -14.67 15.07
C GLY A 26 -13.37 -14.17 14.23
N LEU A 27 -12.88 -15.07 13.37
CA LEU A 27 -12.29 -14.79 12.07
C LEU A 27 -11.66 -13.39 11.92
N LEU A 28 -10.41 -13.25 12.36
CA LEU A 28 -9.52 -12.34 11.65
C LEU A 28 -9.34 -12.94 10.24
N PRO A 29 -9.71 -12.25 9.15
CA PRO A 29 -9.32 -12.70 7.82
C PRO A 29 -7.80 -12.84 7.80
N PRO A 30 -7.24 -14.01 7.45
CA PRO A 30 -5.81 -14.13 7.29
C PRO A 30 -5.42 -13.31 6.06
N GLY A 31 -4.69 -12.21 6.27
CA GLY A 31 -3.91 -11.63 5.17
C GLY A 31 -4.03 -10.15 4.88
N GLN A 32 -4.49 -9.28 5.78
CA GLN A 32 -4.38 -7.82 5.54
C GLN A 32 -3.82 -7.01 6.71
N ARG A 33 -2.72 -7.48 7.29
CA ARG A 33 -1.77 -6.59 7.96
C ARG A 33 -0.62 -6.26 7.00
N PHE A 34 -0.92 -5.57 5.90
CA PHE A 34 0.10 -4.78 5.20
C PHE A 34 0.12 -3.39 5.82
N SER A 35 0.39 -3.34 7.12
CA SER A 35 0.48 -2.11 7.89
C SER A 35 1.83 -1.47 7.63
N SER A 36 1.86 -0.32 6.96
CA SER A 36 2.94 0.69 6.96
C SER A 36 4.31 0.30 6.37
N ASP A 37 4.83 -0.90 6.65
CA ASP A 37 6.16 -1.38 6.26
C ASP A 37 6.31 -1.51 4.74
N THR A 38 5.22 -1.89 4.06
CA THR A 38 5.24 -2.09 2.60
C THR A 38 5.40 -0.78 1.83
N ALA A 39 4.90 0.35 2.35
CA ALA A 39 5.04 1.65 1.71
C ALA A 39 6.51 2.10 1.73
N TRP A 40 7.18 1.95 2.87
CA TRP A 40 8.60 2.26 3.01
C TRP A 40 9.47 1.39 2.09
N PHE A 41 9.12 0.11 1.94
CA PHE A 41 9.79 -0.80 1.03
C PHE A 41 9.67 -0.40 -0.45
N ARG A 42 8.53 0.18 -0.85
CA ARG A 42 8.34 0.70 -2.23
C ARG A 42 9.24 1.90 -2.51
N TYR A 43 9.39 2.81 -1.55
CA TYR A 43 10.32 3.95 -1.69
C TYR A 43 11.78 3.48 -1.71
N ALA A 44 12.14 2.53 -0.84
CA ALA A 44 13.48 1.92 -0.84
C ALA A 44 13.78 1.22 -2.17
N GLY A 45 12.82 0.45 -2.72
CA GLY A 45 12.96 -0.20 -4.03
C GLY A 45 13.14 0.82 -5.16
N MET A 46 12.41 1.94 -5.15
CA MET A 46 12.61 3.00 -6.13
C MET A 46 14.01 3.65 -6.04
N GLY A 47 14.49 3.88 -4.81
CA GLY A 47 15.85 4.37 -4.59
C GLY A 47 16.92 3.38 -5.06
N LEU A 48 16.70 2.08 -4.84
CA LEU A 48 17.60 1.01 -5.30
C LEU A 48 17.67 0.94 -6.82
N GLU A 49 16.53 1.03 -7.52
CA GLU A 49 16.47 1.07 -8.98
C GLU A 49 17.23 2.29 -9.53
N LEU A 50 17.05 3.47 -8.93
CA LEU A 50 17.78 4.68 -9.28
C LEU A 50 19.28 4.52 -9.06
N ALA A 51 19.68 4.08 -7.87
CA ALA A 51 21.07 3.87 -7.50
C ALA A 51 21.72 2.84 -8.42
N GLY A 52 21.05 1.70 -8.68
CA GLY A 52 21.53 0.65 -9.57
C GLY A 52 21.73 1.14 -11.00
N THR A 53 20.77 1.86 -11.56
CA THR A 53 20.89 2.40 -12.93
C THR A 53 22.05 3.40 -13.04
N THR A 54 22.18 4.27 -12.03
CA THR A 54 23.26 5.27 -11.97
C THR A 54 24.62 4.59 -11.82
N LEU A 55 24.73 3.62 -10.92
CA LEU A 55 25.97 2.90 -10.65
C LEU A 55 26.41 2.08 -11.86
N LEU A 56 25.46 1.46 -12.57
CA LEU A 56 25.74 0.67 -13.77
C LEU A 56 26.28 1.54 -14.91
N LEU A 57 25.67 2.71 -15.16
CA LEU A 57 26.14 3.66 -16.17
C LEU A 57 27.47 4.33 -15.77
N THR A 58 27.65 4.63 -14.49
CA THR A 58 28.92 5.17 -13.96
C THR A 58 30.04 4.15 -14.10
N ALA A 59 29.79 2.89 -13.73
CA ALA A 59 30.75 1.80 -13.86
C ALA A 59 31.11 1.54 -15.33
N LEU A 60 30.14 1.65 -16.24
CA LEU A 60 30.40 1.54 -17.67
C LEU A 60 31.28 2.71 -18.17
N GLY A 61 31.01 3.94 -17.72
CA GLY A 61 31.86 5.10 -18.00
C GLY A 61 33.29 4.95 -17.46
N TYR A 62 33.42 4.42 -16.25
CA TYR A 62 34.71 4.13 -15.62
C TYR A 62 35.49 3.07 -16.38
N TRP A 63 34.83 2.01 -16.84
CA TRP A 63 35.46 1.00 -17.70
C TRP A 63 36.00 1.65 -18.98
N ILE A 64 35.21 2.52 -19.62
CA ILE A 64 35.61 3.18 -20.87
C ILE A 64 36.82 4.11 -20.65
N ASP A 65 36.83 4.88 -19.56
CA ASP A 65 37.97 5.74 -19.22
C ASP A 65 39.23 4.91 -18.92
N ALA A 66 39.09 3.81 -18.18
CA ALA A 66 40.19 2.89 -17.87
C ALA A 66 40.77 2.22 -19.12
N TRP A 67 39.92 1.88 -20.10
CA TRP A 67 40.39 1.30 -21.37
C TRP A 67 41.11 2.32 -22.25
N ARG A 68 40.78 3.61 -22.13
CA ARG A 68 41.40 4.69 -22.90
C ARG A 68 42.60 5.35 -22.21
N ASP A 69 42.99 4.87 -21.02
CA ASP A 69 44.04 5.46 -20.19
C ASP A 69 43.87 6.98 -20.05
N ALA A 70 42.62 7.41 -19.94
CA ALA A 70 42.28 8.82 -20.01
C ALA A 70 42.71 9.51 -18.72
N GLU A 71 43.63 10.49 -18.81
CA GLU A 71 44.07 11.32 -17.67
C GLU A 71 42.93 12.10 -17.00
N ARG A 72 41.80 12.26 -17.71
CA ARG A 72 40.58 12.89 -17.18
C ARG A 72 39.40 11.92 -17.31
N PRO A 73 38.70 11.60 -16.21
CA PRO A 73 37.60 10.63 -16.20
C PRO A 73 36.30 11.22 -16.75
N LEU A 74 36.32 11.63 -18.02
CA LEU A 74 35.20 12.31 -18.67
C LEU A 74 34.05 11.33 -18.97
N ALA A 75 34.34 10.09 -19.39
CA ALA A 75 33.29 9.12 -19.67
C ALA A 75 32.58 8.67 -18.39
N THR A 76 33.31 8.56 -17.28
CA THR A 76 32.76 8.28 -15.95
C THR A 76 31.82 9.39 -15.51
N ALA A 77 32.25 10.65 -15.62
CA ALA A 77 31.43 11.80 -15.27
C ALA A 77 30.14 11.89 -16.12
N LEU A 78 30.26 11.65 -17.44
CA LEU A 78 29.10 11.60 -18.33
C LEU A 78 28.19 10.41 -18.02
N GLY A 79 28.76 9.22 -17.77
CA GLY A 79 28.00 8.03 -17.39
C GLY A 79 27.22 8.25 -16.09
N MET A 80 27.85 8.87 -15.09
CA MET A 80 27.20 9.24 -13.84
C MET A 80 26.07 10.24 -14.06
N LEU A 81 26.32 11.32 -14.82
CA LEU A 81 25.33 12.36 -15.07
C LEU A 81 24.12 11.82 -15.82
N VAL A 82 24.34 11.00 -16.86
CA VAL A 82 23.28 10.38 -17.64
C VAL A 82 22.51 9.38 -16.79
N GLY A 83 23.20 8.51 -16.05
CA GLY A 83 22.55 7.51 -15.20
C GLY A 83 21.72 8.12 -14.07
N PHE A 84 22.23 9.18 -13.44
CA PHE A 84 21.49 9.91 -12.42
C PHE A 84 20.25 10.58 -13.00
N SER A 85 20.37 11.24 -14.16
CA SER A 85 19.25 11.92 -14.82
C SER A 85 18.14 10.93 -15.21
N LEU A 86 18.52 9.77 -15.75
CA LEU A 86 17.57 8.72 -16.14
C LEU A 86 16.85 8.14 -14.92
N GLY A 87 17.59 7.84 -13.85
CA GLY A 87 17.05 7.34 -12.59
C GLY A 87 16.08 8.32 -11.93
N MET A 88 16.43 9.62 -11.91
CA MET A 88 15.54 10.68 -11.40
C MET A 88 14.28 10.85 -12.24
N THR A 89 14.38 10.74 -13.56
CA THR A 89 13.20 10.83 -14.44
C THR A 89 12.18 9.73 -14.11
N ARG A 90 12.64 8.49 -13.90
CA ARG A 90 11.77 7.38 -13.50
C ARG A 90 11.16 7.61 -12.12
N PHE A 91 11.94 8.12 -11.16
CA PHE A 91 11.45 8.45 -9.83
C PHE A 91 10.32 9.48 -9.89
N ILE A 92 10.48 10.54 -10.68
CA ILE A 92 9.47 11.60 -10.86
C ILE A 92 8.19 11.02 -11.48
N ILE A 93 8.28 10.22 -12.54
CA ILE A 93 7.11 9.61 -13.20
C ILE A 93 6.30 8.77 -12.19
N VAL A 94 6.97 7.96 -11.37
CA VAL A 94 6.28 7.12 -10.37
C VAL A 94 5.66 7.97 -9.25
N ALA A 95 6.34 9.02 -8.81
CA ALA A 95 5.81 9.95 -7.82
C ALA A 95 4.55 10.68 -8.32
N LEU A 96 4.58 11.17 -9.56
CA LEU A 96 3.45 11.84 -10.20
C LEU A 96 2.23 10.91 -10.32
N ASN A 97 2.42 9.66 -10.74
CA ASN A 97 1.34 8.68 -10.84
C ASN A 97 0.74 8.32 -9.46
N SER A 98 1.54 8.40 -8.40
CA SER A 98 1.10 8.13 -7.03
C SER A 98 0.24 9.28 -6.46
N GLY A 99 0.52 10.53 -6.85
CA GLY A 99 -0.24 11.71 -6.41
C GLY A 99 -1.61 11.86 -7.08
N VAL A 100 -1.74 11.48 -8.35
CA VAL A 100 -2.99 11.59 -9.12
C VAL A 100 -4.11 10.70 -8.55
N SER A 101 -3.78 9.58 -7.91
CA SER A 101 -4.76 8.61 -7.41
C SER A 101 -5.47 9.02 -6.10
N GLN A 102 -5.07 10.11 -5.44
CA GLN A 102 -5.73 10.60 -4.20
C GLN A 102 -6.77 11.72 -4.44
N GLY A 103 -6.98 12.16 -5.68
CA GLY A 103 -7.79 13.35 -5.99
C GLY A 103 -9.27 13.12 -6.35
N ALA A 104 -9.79 11.90 -6.34
CA ALA A 104 -11.12 11.63 -6.91
C ALA A 104 -12.02 10.76 -6.02
N THR A 105 -12.37 11.26 -4.84
CA THR A 105 -13.60 10.81 -4.17
C THR A 105 -14.65 11.91 -4.30
N PRO A 106 -15.64 11.79 -5.21
CA PRO A 106 -16.73 12.73 -5.25
C PRO A 106 -17.49 12.66 -3.91
N PRO A 107 -17.86 13.81 -3.30
CA PRO A 107 -18.64 13.80 -2.06
C PRO A 107 -19.95 13.06 -2.34
N GLY A 108 -20.17 11.96 -1.62
CA GLY A 108 -21.42 11.23 -1.65
C GLY A 108 -22.55 12.21 -1.34
N ARG A 109 -23.37 12.51 -2.36
CA ARG A 109 -24.67 13.14 -2.17
C ARG A 109 -25.49 12.15 -1.34
N HIS A 110 -25.52 12.35 -0.02
CA HIS A 110 -26.60 11.85 0.80
C HIS A 110 -27.89 12.45 0.24
N MET A 111 -28.58 11.71 -0.61
CA MET A 111 -29.96 12.00 -0.95
C MET A 111 -30.76 11.83 0.34
N SER A 112 -31.22 12.97 0.85
CA SER A 112 -32.23 13.05 1.88
C SER A 112 -33.52 12.50 1.26
N GLU A 113 -33.77 11.21 1.46
CA GLU A 113 -35.04 10.58 1.12
C GLU A 113 -36.08 11.07 2.13
N LYS A 114 -36.77 12.15 1.76
CA LYS A 114 -38.07 12.50 2.31
C LYS A 114 -39.11 11.78 1.46
N HIS A 115 -39.82 10.81 2.03
CA HIS A 115 -41.28 10.90 2.21
C HIS A 115 -41.82 9.71 2.99
#